data_AF-A0A944XH56-F1
#
_entry.id   AF-A0A944XH56-F1
#
_cell.length_a   1.000
_cell.length_b   1.000
_cell.length_c   1.000
_cell.angle_alpha   90.00
_cell.angle_beta   90.00
_cell.angle_gamma   90.00
#
_symmetry.space_group_name_H-M   'P 1'
#
loop_
_entity.id
_entity.type
_entity.pdbx_description
1 polymer ?
#
loop_
_entity_poly.entity_id
_entity_poly.type
_entity_poly.pdbx_seq_one_letter_code
_entity_poly.pdbx_strand_id
1 'polypeptide(L)'
;MLHFVSESSIAQFVLGRHWKEASADQQSRYTEVFANFLIQSYATRLGGIRIDHFEVQEAHAIGKNDFLVRSKVDRGARKTVRADWRVRESDTGFKIIDLSVSGISLALTLREEFASILRREGLDGLIQLLKERTV
;
A
#
# COMPACT_ATOMS: atom_id res chain seq x y z
N MET A 1 11.56 4.61 -7.15
CA MET A 1 10.76 3.63 -6.39
C MET A 1 9.27 3.71 -6.73
N LEU A 2 8.71 4.90 -6.96
CA LEU A 2 7.28 5.14 -7.30
C LEU A 2 6.80 4.48 -8.61
N HIS A 3 7.71 4.15 -9.53
CA HIS A 3 7.33 3.57 -10.82
C HIS A 3 6.72 2.17 -10.73
N PHE A 4 6.82 1.46 -9.60
CA PHE A 4 6.33 0.08 -9.48
C PHE A 4 5.14 -0.08 -8.55
N VAL A 5 4.66 0.99 -7.91
CA VAL A 5 3.49 0.97 -7.02
C VAL A 5 2.36 1.75 -7.67
N SER A 6 1.11 1.30 -7.51
CA SER A 6 -0.06 2.08 -7.95
C SER A 6 -0.66 2.80 -6.75
N GLU A 7 -0.17 4.01 -6.42
CA GLU A 7 -0.68 4.74 -5.25
C GLU A 7 -2.19 5.01 -5.37
N SER A 8 -2.65 5.40 -6.57
CA SER A 8 -4.08 5.67 -6.79
C SER A 8 -4.96 4.45 -6.57
N SER A 9 -4.54 3.26 -7.03
CA SER A 9 -5.33 2.03 -6.80
C SER A 9 -5.39 1.67 -5.32
N ILE A 10 -4.28 1.82 -4.61
CA ILE A 10 -4.20 1.56 -3.17
C ILE A 10 -5.04 2.58 -2.40
N ALA A 11 -4.91 3.87 -2.72
CA ALA A 11 -5.65 4.96 -2.09
C ALA A 11 -7.16 4.73 -2.19
N GLN A 12 -7.65 4.40 -3.39
CA GLN A 12 -9.05 4.09 -3.67
C GLN A 12 -9.52 2.86 -2.89
N PHE A 13 -8.72 1.78 -2.89
CA PHE A 13 -9.05 0.56 -2.15
C PHE A 13 -9.15 0.82 -0.64
N VAL A 14 -8.18 1.53 -0.08
CA VAL A 14 -8.11 1.87 1.35
C VAL A 14 -9.29 2.76 1.75
N LEU A 15 -9.67 3.73 0.92
CA LEU A 15 -10.80 4.61 1.20
C LEU A 15 -12.16 3.92 1.03
N GLY A 16 -12.21 2.85 0.21
CA GLY A 16 -13.37 1.98 0.07
C GLY A 16 -14.61 2.72 -0.42
N ARG A 17 -15.75 2.57 0.27
CA ARG A 17 -17.01 3.22 -0.11
C ARG A 17 -16.93 4.75 -0.09
N HIS A 18 -16.12 5.30 0.83
CA HIS A 18 -16.00 6.75 1.01
C HIS A 18 -15.34 7.43 -0.19
N TRP A 19 -14.60 6.68 -1.02
CA TRP A 19 -14.12 7.19 -2.31
C TRP A 19 -15.25 7.62 -3.24
N LYS A 20 -16.32 6.83 -3.31
CA LYS A 20 -17.48 7.14 -4.18
C LYS A 20 -18.32 8.30 -3.66
N GLU A 21 -18.26 8.55 -2.35
CA GLU A 21 -18.98 9.64 -1.67
C GLU A 21 -18.20 10.96 -1.69
N ALA A 22 -16.87 10.88 -1.84
CA ALA A 22 -15.99 12.04 -1.84
C ALA A 22 -16.17 12.92 -3.09
N SER A 23 -16.05 14.24 -2.89
CA SER A 23 -15.98 15.18 -4.01
C SER A 23 -14.68 15.01 -4.80
N ALA A 24 -14.64 15.53 -6.04
CA ALA A 24 -13.42 15.51 -6.85
C ALA A 24 -12.24 16.22 -6.15
N ASP A 25 -12.50 17.31 -5.43
CA ASP A 25 -11.49 18.01 -4.61
C ASP A 25 -10.96 17.12 -3.48
N GLN A 26 -11.87 16.47 -2.74
CA GLN A 26 -11.49 15.58 -1.65
C GLN A 26 -10.69 14.36 -2.16
N GLN A 27 -11.10 13.76 -3.27
CA GLN A 27 -10.36 12.66 -3.91
C GLN A 27 -8.94 13.10 -4.30
N SER A 28 -8.79 14.29 -4.89
CA SER A 28 -7.51 14.85 -5.28
C SER A 28 -6.61 15.08 -4.06
N ARG A 29 -7.10 15.83 -3.07
CA ARG A 29 -6.37 16.15 -1.83
C ARG A 29 -5.98 14.89 -1.05
N TYR A 30 -6.90 13.92 -0.95
CA TYR A 30 -6.62 12.63 -0.30
C TYR A 30 -5.54 11.84 -1.05
N THR A 31 -5.61 11.75 -2.38
CA THR A 31 -4.64 10.99 -3.17
C THR A 31 -3.23 11.57 -3.03
N GLU A 32 -3.12 12.91 -3.03
CA GLU A 32 -1.84 13.60 -2.83
C GLU A 32 -1.21 13.27 -1.47
N VAL A 33 -1.96 13.45 -0.38
CA VAL A 33 -1.42 13.22 0.97
C VAL A 33 -1.22 11.72 1.25
N PHE A 34 -2.05 10.85 0.68
CA PHE A 34 -1.91 9.41 0.82
C PHE A 34 -0.65 8.90 0.14
N ALA A 35 -0.33 9.37 -1.06
CA ALA A 35 0.89 8.96 -1.76
C ALA A 35 2.14 9.30 -0.93
N ASN A 36 2.21 10.51 -0.39
CA ASN A 36 3.32 10.93 0.46
C ASN A 36 3.38 10.12 1.77
N PHE A 37 2.24 9.90 2.43
CA PHE A 37 2.14 9.06 3.63
C PHE A 37 2.63 7.63 3.34
N LEU A 38 2.23 7.05 2.21
CA LEU A 38 2.63 5.71 1.80
C LEU A 38 4.16 5.66 1.66
N ILE A 39 4.75 6.60 0.90
CA ILE A 39 6.20 6.67 0.70
C ILE A 39 6.94 6.76 2.04
N GLN A 40 6.52 7.66 2.92
CA GLN A 40 7.20 7.88 4.20
C GLN A 40 7.01 6.69 5.17
N SER A 41 5.82 6.09 5.20
CA SER A 41 5.54 4.88 5.98
C SER A 41 6.38 3.71 5.50
N TYR A 42 6.54 3.53 4.19
CA TYR A 42 7.40 2.51 3.61
C TYR A 42 8.88 2.83 3.83
N ALA A 43 9.31 4.07 3.59
CA ALA A 43 10.69 4.50 3.81
C ALA A 43 11.10 4.37 5.29
N THR A 44 10.20 4.58 6.24
CA THR A 44 10.50 4.39 7.67
C THR A 44 10.55 2.90 8.03
N ARG A 45 9.61 2.10 7.50
CA ARG A 45 9.60 0.65 7.72
C ARG A 45 10.79 -0.04 7.04
N LEU A 46 11.26 0.47 5.89
CA LEU A 46 12.35 -0.08 5.08
C LEU A 46 13.72 0.59 5.33
N GLY A 47 13.74 1.82 5.83
CA GLY A 47 14.93 2.70 5.98
C GLY A 47 15.89 2.34 7.10
N GLY A 48 15.83 1.09 7.55
CA GLY A 48 16.86 0.44 8.35
C GLY A 48 16.96 -1.06 8.06
N ILE A 49 16.23 -1.56 7.06
CA ILE A 49 16.23 -2.98 6.71
C ILE A 49 17.30 -3.20 5.67
N ARG A 50 18.45 -3.69 6.12
CA ARG A 50 19.38 -4.37 5.22
C ARG A 50 18.67 -5.62 4.67
N ILE A 51 18.44 -5.64 3.37
CA ILE A 51 18.00 -6.83 2.66
C ILE A 51 19.27 -7.53 2.22
N ASP A 52 19.56 -8.67 2.85
CA ASP A 52 20.74 -9.47 2.52
C ASP A 52 20.45 -10.35 1.29
N HIS A 53 19.21 -10.83 1.17
CA HIS A 53 18.77 -11.62 0.00
C HIS A 53 17.28 -11.44 -0.26
N PHE A 54 16.89 -11.46 -1.53
CA PHE A 54 15.50 -11.44 -2.00
C PHE A 54 15.33 -12.53 -3.05
N GLU A 55 14.39 -13.44 -2.81
CA GLU A 55 14.12 -14.58 -3.68
C GLU A 55 12.64 -14.64 -4.01
N VAL A 56 12.28 -14.59 -5.30
CA VAL A 56 10.93 -14.91 -5.76
C VAL A 56 10.77 -16.43 -5.74
N GLN A 57 9.81 -16.92 -4.95
CA GLN A 57 9.53 -18.35 -4.84
C GLN A 57 8.57 -18.81 -5.93
N GLU A 58 7.55 -18.01 -6.21
CA GLU A 58 6.52 -18.33 -7.19
C GLU A 58 5.79 -17.05 -7.63
N ALA A 59 5.20 -17.10 -8.80
CA ALA A 59 4.26 -16.10 -9.30
C ALA A 59 3.14 -16.83 -10.05
N HIS A 60 1.90 -16.46 -9.78
CA HIS A 60 0.75 -17.02 -10.48
C HIS A 60 -0.38 -15.99 -10.62
N ALA A 61 -1.18 -16.14 -11.67
CA ALA A 61 -2.37 -15.33 -11.87
C ALA A 61 -3.43 -15.64 -10.81
N ILE A 62 -4.03 -14.61 -10.23
CA ILE A 62 -5.16 -14.67 -9.30
C ILE A 62 -6.41 -13.96 -9.87
N GLY A 63 -6.34 -13.54 -11.12
CA GLY A 63 -7.40 -12.88 -11.87
C GLY A 63 -6.93 -12.59 -13.29
N LYS A 64 -7.76 -11.91 -14.10
CA LYS A 64 -7.44 -11.63 -15.51
C LYS A 64 -6.13 -10.83 -15.67
N ASN A 65 -5.96 -9.80 -14.84
CA ASN A 65 -4.81 -8.90 -14.87
C ASN A 65 -4.12 -8.82 -13.49
N ASP A 66 -4.47 -9.71 -12.56
CA ASP A 66 -3.96 -9.68 -11.18
C ASP A 66 -3.12 -10.92 -10.92
N PHE A 67 -1.96 -10.73 -10.30
CA PHE A 67 -0.97 -11.75 -10.00
C PHE A 67 -0.61 -11.73 -8.51
N LEU A 68 -0.36 -12.89 -7.94
CA LEU A 68 0.27 -13.06 -6.65
C LEU A 68 1.71 -13.49 -6.86
N VAL A 69 2.66 -12.69 -6.36
CA VAL A 69 4.08 -13.02 -6.35
C VAL A 69 4.49 -13.30 -4.91
N ARG A 70 5.01 -14.49 -4.62
CA ARG A 70 5.50 -14.83 -3.28
C ARG A 70 7.02 -14.74 -3.26
N SER A 71 7.55 -14.17 -2.19
CA SER A 71 8.99 -13.99 -2.01
C SER A 71 9.44 -14.32 -0.59
N LYS A 72 10.73 -14.67 -0.48
CA LYS A 72 11.46 -14.67 0.78
C LYS A 72 12.41 -13.48 0.79
N VAL A 73 12.41 -12.77 1.92
CA VAL A 73 13.29 -11.62 2.14
C VAL A 73 14.13 -11.91 3.38
N ASP A 74 15.44 -12.09 3.18
CA ASP A 74 16.40 -12.28 4.26
C ASP A 74 16.93 -10.94 4.72
N ARG A 75 16.87 -10.71 6.03
CA ARG A 75 17.26 -9.43 6.66
C ARG A 75 18.52 -9.58 7.54
N GLY A 76 19.40 -10.51 7.18
CA GLY A 76 20.51 -10.95 8.01
C GLY A 76 20.06 -11.71 9.26
N ALA A 77 20.99 -11.90 10.21
CA ALA A 77 20.84 -12.49 11.57
C ALA A 77 19.63 -13.42 11.84
N ARG A 78 19.26 -14.27 10.86
CA ARG A 78 18.19 -15.28 10.88
C ARG A 78 16.73 -14.78 10.89
N LYS A 79 16.43 -13.59 10.35
CA LYS A 79 15.03 -13.18 10.12
C LYS A 79 14.69 -13.21 8.63
N THR A 80 14.34 -14.40 8.14
CA THR A 80 13.68 -14.56 6.84
C THR A 80 12.21 -14.24 6.99
N VAL A 81 11.69 -13.38 6.13
CA VAL A 81 10.29 -12.97 6.11
C VAL A 81 9.66 -13.38 4.80
N ARG A 82 8.45 -13.95 4.86
CA ARG A 82 7.64 -14.18 3.65
C ARG A 82 6.87 -12.91 3.31
N ALA A 83 6.98 -12.50 2.06
CA ALA A 83 6.28 -11.35 1.51
C ALA A 83 5.51 -11.76 0.25
N ASP A 84 4.22 -11.48 0.26
CA ASP A 84 3.29 -11.75 -0.83
C ASP A 84 2.89 -10.41 -1.46
N TRP A 85 3.13 -10.27 -2.76
CA TRP A 85 2.91 -9.04 -3.51
C TRP A 85 1.71 -9.25 -4.43
N ARG A 86 0.70 -8.40 -4.31
CA ARG A 86 -0.37 -8.35 -5.32
C ARG A 86 0.05 -7.38 -6.39
N VAL A 87 0.14 -7.87 -7.61
CA VAL A 87 0.61 -7.11 -8.77
C VAL A 87 -0.51 -7.06 -9.79
N ARG A 88 -0.79 -5.88 -10.33
CA ARG A 88 -1.75 -5.66 -11.39
C ARG A 88 -1.03 -5.29 -12.67
N GLU A 89 -1.37 -5.97 -13.75
CA GLU A 89 -1.00 -5.60 -15.11
C GLU A 89 -1.92 -4.49 -15.62
N SER A 90 -1.31 -3.50 -16.28
CA SER A 90 -1.98 -2.38 -16.95
C SER A 90 -1.27 -2.08 -18.26
N ASP A 91 -1.85 -1.21 -19.08
CA ASP A 91 -1.24 -0.74 -20.34
C ASP A 91 0.13 -0.08 -20.12
N THR A 92 0.39 0.42 -18.90
CA THR A 92 1.66 1.04 -18.51
C THR A 92 2.64 0.07 -17.84
N GLY A 93 2.32 -1.22 -17.82
CA GLY A 93 3.09 -2.29 -17.19
C GLY A 93 2.53 -2.74 -15.84
N PHE A 94 3.35 -3.53 -15.12
CA PHE A 94 3.01 -4.13 -13.84
C PHE A 94 3.18 -3.15 -12.68
N LYS A 95 2.18 -3.10 -11.79
CA LYS A 95 2.19 -2.27 -10.59
C LYS A 95 1.80 -3.09 -9.36
N ILE A 96 2.54 -2.93 -8.28
CA ILE A 96 2.18 -3.44 -6.96
C ILE A 96 0.96 -2.66 -6.46
N ILE A 97 -0.07 -3.40 -6.09
CA ILE A 97 -1.33 -2.88 -5.54
C ILE A 97 -1.58 -3.33 -4.10
N ASP A 98 -0.75 -4.23 -3.55
CA ASP A 98 -0.72 -4.56 -2.13
C ASP A 98 0.56 -5.33 -1.78
N LEU A 99 0.97 -5.23 -0.51
CA LEU A 99 2.04 -6.03 0.09
C LEU A 99 1.48 -6.68 1.35
N SER A 100 1.59 -8.01 1.41
CA SER A 100 1.32 -8.78 2.62
C SER A 100 2.60 -9.32 3.22
N VAL A 101 2.82 -9.11 4.51
CA VAL A 101 3.96 -9.64 5.25
C VAL A 101 3.46 -10.61 6.29
N SER A 102 3.95 -11.85 6.27
CA SER A 102 3.48 -12.92 7.17
C SER A 102 1.95 -13.08 7.17
N GLY A 103 1.32 -12.92 6.00
CA GLY A 103 -0.14 -13.03 5.81
C GLY A 103 -0.94 -11.77 6.13
N ILE A 104 -0.31 -10.68 6.60
CA ILE A 104 -0.99 -9.43 6.94
C ILE A 104 -0.84 -8.43 5.80
N SER A 105 -1.94 -8.12 5.13
CA SER A 105 -2.03 -7.13 4.04
C SER A 105 -1.95 -5.70 4.57
N LEU A 106 -1.04 -4.90 4.01
CA LEU A 106 -0.93 -3.50 4.37
C LEU A 106 -2.16 -2.71 3.95
N ALA A 107 -2.68 -2.92 2.73
CA ALA A 107 -3.82 -2.17 2.24
C ALA A 107 -5.09 -2.47 3.06
N LEU A 108 -5.27 -3.71 3.52
CA LEU A 108 -6.37 -4.06 4.42
C LEU A 108 -6.21 -3.43 5.80
N THR A 109 -5.01 -3.49 6.39
CA THR A 109 -4.75 -2.84 7.69
C THR A 109 -5.02 -1.34 7.62
N LEU A 110 -4.52 -0.64 6.59
CA LEU A 110 -4.79 0.80 6.41
C LEU A 110 -6.28 1.08 6.24
N ARG A 111 -7.02 0.23 5.51
CA ARG A 111 -8.46 0.37 5.35
C ARG A 111 -9.20 0.28 6.68
N GLU A 112 -8.81 -0.64 7.56
CA GLU A 112 -9.41 -0.79 8.89
C GLU A 112 -9.09 0.41 9.79
N GLU A 113 -7.83 0.86 9.80
CA GLU A 113 -7.38 2.04 10.53
C GLU A 113 -8.15 3.30 10.06
N PHE A 114 -8.23 3.51 8.75
CA PHE A 114 -8.88 4.69 8.18
C PHE A 114 -10.39 4.61 8.35
N ALA A 115 -11.02 3.44 8.30
CA ALA A 115 -12.44 3.31 8.58
C ALA A 115 -12.79 3.80 9.99
N SER A 116 -11.90 3.61 10.97
CA SER A 116 -12.08 4.15 12.33
C SER A 116 -12.04 5.68 12.36
N ILE A 117 -11.07 6.26 11.65
CA ILE A 117 -10.90 7.71 11.52
C ILE A 117 -12.08 8.34 10.77
N LEU A 118 -12.44 7.78 9.61
CA LEU A 118 -13.54 8.26 8.76
C LEU A 118 -14.87 8.30 9.51
N ARG A 119 -15.13 7.34 10.40
CA ARG A 119 -16.33 7.35 11.25
C ARG A 119 -16.33 8.47 12.28
N ARG A 120 -15.17 8.86 12.80
CA ARG A 120 -15.03 9.85 13.88
C ARG A 120 -14.88 11.28 13.35
N GLU A 121 -14.14 11.45 12.26
CA GLU A 121 -13.59 12.74 11.83
C GLU A 121 -13.87 13.04 10.35
N GLY A 122 -14.51 12.11 9.63
CA GLY A 122 -14.79 12.25 8.20
C GLY A 122 -13.54 12.23 7.32
N LEU A 123 -13.73 12.49 6.03
CA LEU A 123 -12.64 12.47 5.05
C LEU A 123 -11.66 13.63 5.25
N ASP A 124 -12.16 14.83 5.55
CA ASP A 124 -11.28 15.98 5.80
C ASP A 124 -10.41 15.78 7.05
N GLY A 125 -10.94 15.15 8.11
CA GLY A 125 -10.15 14.76 9.28
C GLY A 125 -9.07 13.75 8.96
N LEU A 126 -9.39 12.71 8.15
CA LEU A 126 -8.39 11.77 7.66
C LEU A 126 -7.29 12.48 6.84
N ILE A 127 -7.66 13.37 5.92
CA ILE A 127 -6.69 14.14 5.12
C ILE A 127 -5.75 14.93 6.03
N GLN A 128 -6.29 15.58 7.07
CA GLN A 128 -5.48 16.34 8.02
C GLN A 128 -4.51 15.45 8.80
N LEU A 129 -4.96 14.31 9.31
CA LEU A 129 -4.12 13.33 10.00
C LEU A 129 -3.00 12.78 9.12
N LEU A 130 -3.27 12.53 7.84
CA LEU A 130 -2.26 12.08 6.89
C LEU A 130 -1.22 13.16 6.61
N LYS A 131 -1.64 14.43 6.50
CA LYS A 131 -0.70 15.56 6.38
C LYS A 131 0.25 15.60 7.56
N GLU A 132 -0.27 15.56 8.78
CA GLU A 132 0.54 15.63 10.03
C GLU A 132 1.56 14.50 10.15
N ARG A 133 1.25 13.31 9.63
CA ARG A 133 2.16 12.16 9.62
C ARG A 133 3.21 12.19 8.50
N THR A 134 3.13 13.19 7.64
CA THR A 134 3.92 13.29 6.41
C THR A 134 4.77 14.58 6.36
N VAL A 135 4.72 15.40 7.43
CA VAL A 135 5.58 16.58 7.61
C VAL A 135 6.84 16.22 8.40
#